data_AF-A0A2S0Q9R2-F1
#
_entry.id   AF-A0A2S0Q9R2-F1
#
_cell.length_a   1.000
_cell.length_b   1.000
_cell.length_c   1.000
_cell.angle_alpha   90.00
_cell.angle_beta   90.00
_cell.angle_gamma   90.00
#
_symmetry.space_group_name_H-M   'P 1'
#
loop_
_entity.id
_entity.type
_entity.pdbx_description
1 polymer ?
#
loop_
_entity_poly.entity_id
_entity_poly.type
_entity_poly.pdbx_seq_one_letter_code
_entity_poly.pdbx_strand_id
1 'polypeptide(L)'
;MTGIATFDYAKLQFYEIKCKDCYGGYTTNISIEDFVREENFFAIKLFGEPLTTEHGGPLRLVVPHLYAWKSAKWINGLEFLNEEELGFWERNGYHHRGEPWNQERYSSGLGL
;
A
#
# COMPACT_ATOMS: atom_id res chain seq x y z
N MET A 1 21.05 -3.90 -23.54
CA MET A 1 21.34 -2.64 -22.85
C MET A 1 20.04 -2.12 -22.29
N THR A 2 20.03 -1.99 -20.98
CA THR A 2 18.93 -1.62 -20.07
C THR A 2 18.41 -0.21 -20.36
N GLY A 3 17.09 -0.04 -20.40
CA GLY A 3 16.47 1.25 -20.74
C GLY A 3 15.10 1.42 -20.11
N ILE A 4 15.03 1.35 -18.79
CA ILE A 4 13.99 2.09 -18.07
C ILE A 4 14.64 3.42 -17.74
N ALA A 5 14.12 4.49 -18.33
CA ALA A 5 14.60 5.84 -18.10
C ALA A 5 14.50 6.16 -16.61
N THR A 6 15.65 6.48 -16.01
CA THR A 6 15.74 7.21 -14.75
C THR A 6 14.96 8.51 -14.92
N PHE A 7 13.82 8.65 -14.23
CA PHE A 7 13.11 9.91 -14.14
C PHE A 7 13.77 10.75 -13.04
N ASP A 8 14.41 11.83 -13.46
CA ASP A 8 15.08 12.82 -12.61
C ASP A 8 14.10 13.58 -11.68
N TYR A 9 14.24 13.37 -10.37
CA TYR A 9 14.41 14.36 -9.29
C TYR A 9 13.63 15.70 -9.25
N ALA A 10 12.48 15.86 -9.90
CA ALA A 10 11.57 16.98 -9.61
C ALA A 10 10.54 16.57 -8.56
N LYS A 11 10.85 16.81 -7.26
CA LYS A 11 9.93 16.77 -6.10
C LYS A 11 8.61 16.03 -6.36
N LEU A 12 8.57 14.72 -6.14
CA LEU A 12 7.29 14.02 -6.00
C LEU A 12 6.58 14.64 -4.78
N GLN A 13 5.65 15.58 -5.02
CA GLN A 13 4.75 16.18 -4.02
C GLN A 13 3.54 15.28 -3.74
N PHE A 14 3.66 13.99 -4.03
CA PHE A 14 2.60 13.04 -3.79
C PHE A 14 2.74 12.57 -2.35
N TYR A 15 1.66 12.69 -1.59
CA TYR A 15 1.64 12.29 -0.19
C TYR A 15 1.32 10.80 -0.08
N GLU A 16 0.50 10.25 -0.99
CA GLU A 16 0.03 8.87 -0.87
C GLU A 16 -0.15 8.11 -2.20
N ILE A 17 -0.08 6.78 -2.12
CA ILE A 17 -0.51 5.85 -3.17
C ILE A 17 -1.79 5.13 -2.75
N LYS A 18 -2.79 5.18 -3.63
CA LYS A 18 -4.08 4.48 -3.47
C LYS A 18 -4.22 3.37 -4.50
N CYS A 19 -4.67 2.18 -4.07
CA CYS A 19 -5.19 1.19 -5.01
C CYS A 19 -6.56 1.64 -5.52
N LYS A 20 -6.68 1.96 -6.81
CA LYS A 20 -7.92 2.54 -7.37
C LYS A 20 -9.04 1.52 -7.55
N ASP A 21 -8.72 0.30 -7.99
CA ASP A 21 -9.71 -0.69 -8.40
C ASP A 21 -9.46 -2.12 -7.85
N CYS A 22 -8.99 -2.28 -6.61
CA CYS A 22 -8.88 -3.61 -6.01
C CYS A 22 -10.28 -4.29 -5.95
N TYR A 23 -10.40 -5.56 -6.37
CA TYR A 23 -11.68 -6.27 -6.47
C TYR A 23 -12.47 -6.18 -5.13
N GLY A 24 -13.71 -5.68 -5.17
CA GLY A 24 -14.54 -5.46 -3.98
C GLY A 24 -14.52 -4.04 -3.38
N GLY A 25 -13.99 -3.03 -4.09
CA GLY A 25 -14.01 -1.63 -3.64
C GLY A 25 -13.01 -1.34 -2.51
N TYR A 26 -12.06 -2.24 -2.32
CA TYR A 26 -11.00 -2.09 -1.33
C TYR A 26 -10.03 -1.00 -1.78
N THR A 27 -9.68 -0.10 -0.87
CA THR A 27 -8.64 0.91 -1.09
C THR A 27 -7.77 0.94 0.16
N THR A 28 -6.47 1.15 -0.01
CA THR A 28 -5.56 1.46 1.07
C THR A 28 -4.66 2.58 0.60
N ASN A 29 -4.30 3.45 1.53
CA ASN A 29 -3.38 4.54 1.35
C ASN A 29 -2.04 4.21 2.01
N ILE A 30 -0.94 4.61 1.39
CA ILE A 30 0.41 4.47 1.95
C ILE A 30 1.15 5.76 1.63
N SER A 31 1.84 6.32 2.63
CA SER A 31 2.70 7.47 2.40
C SER A 31 3.79 7.14 1.38
N ILE A 32 4.23 8.13 0.60
CA ILE A 32 5.35 7.89 -0.34
C ILE A 32 6.60 7.44 0.40
N GLU A 33 6.86 8.01 1.58
CA GLU A 33 8.01 7.64 2.42
C GLU A 33 7.98 6.17 2.83
N ASP A 34 6.82 5.63 3.22
CA ASP A 34 6.71 4.21 3.55
C ASP A 34 6.66 3.33 2.30
N PHE A 35 6.15 3.83 1.17
CA PHE A 35 6.04 3.06 -0.08
C PHE A 35 7.38 2.82 -0.77
N VAL A 36 8.27 3.81 -0.83
CA VAL A 36 9.54 3.74 -1.58
C VAL A 36 10.66 3.00 -0.84
N ARG A 37 10.38 2.45 0.35
CA ARG A 37 11.36 1.67 1.11
C ARG A 37 11.76 0.40 0.35
N GLU A 38 13.06 0.08 0.37
CA GLU A 38 13.66 -0.98 -0.45
C GLU A 38 13.13 -2.39 -0.12
N GLU A 39 12.65 -2.60 1.11
CA GLU A 39 12.07 -3.85 1.56
C GLU A 39 10.67 -4.14 0.98
N ASN A 40 10.01 -3.15 0.39
CA ASN A 40 8.70 -3.32 -0.23
C ASN A 40 8.83 -3.92 -1.62
N PHE A 41 7.87 -4.75 -2.01
CA PHE A 41 7.86 -5.34 -3.34
C PHE A 41 6.47 -5.70 -3.82
N PHE A 42 6.35 -5.80 -5.14
CA PHE A 42 5.21 -6.41 -5.78
C PHE A 42 5.43 -7.91 -5.99
N ALA A 43 4.46 -8.71 -5.58
CA ALA A 43 4.44 -10.14 -5.79
C ALA A 43 3.44 -10.50 -6.91
N ILE A 44 3.87 -11.37 -7.81
CA ILE A 44 3.02 -12.03 -8.83
C ILE A 44 3.04 -13.56 -8.69
N LYS A 45 3.95 -14.09 -7.85
CA LYS A 45 4.14 -15.51 -7.57
C LYS A 45 4.31 -15.78 -6.07
N LEU A 46 3.96 -16.98 -5.65
CA LEU A 46 4.22 -17.54 -4.32
C LEU A 46 4.74 -18.97 -4.49
N PHE A 47 5.92 -19.26 -3.92
CA PHE A 47 6.60 -20.56 -4.06
C PHE A 47 6.78 -21.04 -5.51
N GLY A 48 7.06 -20.10 -6.43
CA GLY A 48 7.28 -20.39 -7.86
C GLY A 48 6.01 -20.41 -8.71
N GLU A 49 4.85 -20.57 -8.09
CA GLU A 49 3.54 -20.61 -8.75
C GLU A 49 2.89 -19.22 -8.83
N PRO A 50 2.04 -18.93 -9.83
CA PRO A 50 1.24 -17.71 -9.86
C PRO A 50 0.44 -17.51 -8.57
N LEU A 51 0.31 -16.27 -8.11
CA LEU A 51 -0.52 -15.98 -6.94
C LEU A 51 -1.96 -16.44 -7.17
N THR A 52 -2.49 -17.24 -6.23
CA THR A 52 -3.92 -17.53 -6.20
C THR A 52 -4.73 -16.29 -5.85
N THR A 53 -6.02 -16.28 -6.18
CA THR A 53 -6.93 -15.19 -5.83
C THR A 53 -6.89 -14.90 -4.32
N GLU A 54 -6.91 -15.93 -3.46
CA GLU A 54 -6.84 -15.75 -1.99
C GLU A 54 -5.56 -15.05 -1.52
N HIS A 55 -4.45 -15.30 -2.22
CA HIS A 55 -3.16 -14.68 -1.93
C HIS A 55 -2.98 -13.31 -2.58
N GLY A 56 -3.96 -12.82 -3.36
CA GLY A 56 -3.97 -11.49 -3.93
C GLY A 56 -3.56 -11.41 -5.41
N GLY A 57 -3.56 -12.52 -6.14
CA GLY A 57 -3.22 -12.53 -7.57
C GLY A 57 -4.20 -11.73 -8.44
N PRO A 58 -3.78 -11.17 -9.58
CA PRO A 58 -2.48 -11.41 -10.24
C PRO A 58 -1.32 -10.58 -9.68
N LEU A 59 -1.61 -9.53 -8.90
CA LEU A 59 -0.61 -8.61 -8.39
C LEU A 59 -0.95 -8.18 -6.95
N ARG A 60 0.03 -8.27 -6.07
CA ARG A 60 -0.06 -7.85 -4.68
C ARG A 60 1.13 -6.97 -4.28
N LEU A 61 0.88 -5.94 -3.49
CA LEU A 61 1.93 -5.20 -2.78
C LEU A 61 2.19 -5.86 -1.44
N VAL A 62 3.45 -5.97 -1.07
CA VAL A 62 3.91 -6.42 0.25
C VAL A 62 4.71 -5.29 0.88
N VAL A 63 4.27 -4.87 2.07
CA VAL A 63 4.88 -3.82 2.89
C VAL A 63 5.23 -4.40 4.26
N PRO A 64 6.44 -4.97 4.44
CA PRO A 64 6.75 -5.80 5.61
C PRO A 64 6.76 -5.07 6.95
N HIS A 65 7.02 -3.75 6.94
CA HIS A 65 7.17 -2.97 8.17
C HIS A 65 5.86 -2.37 8.70
N LEU A 66 4.75 -2.47 7.95
CA LEU A 66 3.43 -2.01 8.37
C LEU A 66 2.50 -3.20 8.62
N TYR A 67 1.40 -2.94 9.32
CA TYR A 67 0.35 -3.94 9.44
C TYR A 67 -0.22 -4.37 8.08
N ALA A 68 -0.63 -5.63 8.01
CA ALA A 68 -0.97 -6.31 6.76
C ALA A 68 -2.11 -5.66 5.96
N TRP A 69 -2.93 -4.79 6.56
CA TRP A 69 -3.96 -4.06 5.80
C TRP A 69 -3.34 -3.07 4.80
N LYS A 70 -2.13 -2.57 5.04
CA LYS A 70 -1.39 -1.75 4.07
C LYS A 70 -0.88 -2.55 2.86
N SER A 71 -0.79 -3.88 2.97
CA SER A 71 -0.36 -4.77 1.87
C SER A 71 -1.52 -5.10 0.92
N ALA A 72 -1.79 -4.22 -0.04
CA ALA A 72 -2.91 -4.33 -0.98
C ALA A 72 -2.87 -5.59 -1.84
N LYS A 73 -4.00 -6.30 -1.92
CA LYS A 73 -4.24 -7.45 -2.80
C LYS A 73 -5.00 -7.01 -4.05
N TRP A 74 -4.86 -7.75 -5.16
CA TRP A 74 -5.65 -7.55 -6.39
C TRP A 74 -5.41 -6.18 -7.04
N ILE A 75 -4.16 -5.71 -7.03
CA ILE A 75 -3.80 -4.41 -7.57
C ILE A 75 -3.96 -4.41 -9.09
N ASN A 76 -4.67 -3.41 -9.60
CA ASN A 76 -4.84 -3.14 -11.03
C ASN A 76 -4.57 -1.68 -11.42
N GLY A 77 -4.36 -0.80 -10.44
CA GLY A 77 -4.01 0.59 -10.65
C GLY A 77 -3.50 1.22 -9.36
N LEU A 78 -2.47 2.05 -9.49
CA LEU A 78 -1.94 2.89 -8.43
C LEU A 78 -2.21 4.34 -8.81
N GLU A 79 -2.78 5.10 -7.89
CA GLU A 79 -3.02 6.53 -8.04
C GLU A 79 -2.16 7.29 -7.03
N PHE A 80 -1.49 8.33 -7.51
CA PHE A 80 -0.67 9.21 -6.68
C PHE A 80 -1.50 10.43 -6.31
N LEU A 81 -1.61 10.70 -5.02
CA LEU A 81 -2.45 11.78 -4.49
C LEU A 81 -1.60 12.88 -3.86
N ASN A 82 -2.05 14.13 -4.00
CA ASN A 82 -1.38 15.30 -3.41
C ASN A 82 -1.87 15.60 -1.98
N GLU A 83 -2.84 14.84 -1.47
CA GLU A 83 -3.42 14.98 -0.13
C GLU A 83 -3.75 13.58 0.39
N GLU A 84 -3.84 13.43 1.72
CA GLU A 84 -4.20 12.16 2.35
C GLU A 84 -5.68 11.82 2.06
N GLU A 85 -5.92 10.61 1.56
CA GLU A 85 -7.26 10.05 1.42
C GLU A 85 -7.34 8.72 2.15
N LEU A 86 -8.12 8.68 3.24
CA LEU A 86 -8.28 7.46 4.04
C LEU A 86 -8.80 6.31 3.20
N GLY A 87 -8.14 5.15 3.31
CA GLY A 87 -8.56 3.90 2.71
C GLY A 87 -9.74 3.23 3.45
N PHE A 88 -10.01 1.98 3.10
CA PHE A 88 -11.11 1.22 3.69
C PHE A 88 -10.94 1.02 5.20
N TRP A 89 -9.79 0.54 5.65
CA TRP A 89 -9.59 0.22 7.07
C TRP A 89 -9.45 1.48 7.93
N GLU A 90 -8.80 2.50 7.40
CA GLU A 90 -8.57 3.78 8.07
C GLU A 90 -9.91 4.49 8.36
N ARG A 91 -10.84 4.46 7.39
CA ARG A 91 -12.23 4.94 7.61
C ARG A 91 -13.02 4.10 8.63
N ASN A 92 -12.55 2.91 8.97
CA ASN A 92 -13.18 1.99 9.93
C ASN A 92 -12.40 1.89 11.26
N GLY A 93 -11.62 2.92 11.61
CA GLY A 93 -10.99 3.06 12.93
C GLY A 93 -9.60 2.44 13.06
N TYR A 94 -8.99 1.99 11.96
CA TYR A 94 -7.59 1.58 11.94
C TYR A 94 -6.68 2.80 11.82
N HIS A 95 -5.45 2.66 12.30
CA HIS A 95 -4.48 3.77 12.25
C HIS A 95 -4.10 4.12 10.81
N HIS A 96 -3.87 5.41 10.54
CA HIS A 96 -3.56 5.93 9.21
C HIS A 96 -2.27 5.34 8.65
N ARG A 97 -1.23 5.18 9.47
CA ARG A 97 0.06 4.61 9.06
C ARG A 97 0.13 3.09 9.31
N GLY A 98 0.06 2.66 10.57
CA GLY A 98 -0.07 1.24 10.90
C GLY A 98 1.27 0.58 11.24
N GLU A 99 2.17 1.29 11.91
CA GLU A 99 3.48 0.81 12.34
C GLU A 99 3.35 -0.08 13.61
N PRO A 100 3.70 -1.38 13.55
CA PRO A 100 3.43 -2.31 14.64
C PRO A 100 4.23 -2.03 15.92
N TRP A 101 5.44 -1.48 15.79
CA TRP A 101 6.36 -1.26 16.91
C TRP A 101 5.95 -0.06 17.77
N ASN A 102 5.29 0.90 17.15
CA ASN A 102 4.64 2.06 17.77
C ASN A 102 3.21 1.77 18.25
N GLN A 103 2.73 0.51 18.14
CA GLN A 103 1.38 0.10 18.53
C GLN A 103 0.26 0.85 17.78
N GLU A 104 0.51 1.23 16.52
CA GLU A 104 -0.42 1.96 15.68
C GLU A 104 -1.50 1.03 15.10
N ARG A 105 -2.23 0.30 15.94
CA ARG A 105 -3.28 -0.61 15.44
C ARG A 105 -4.56 0.12 15.08
N TYR A 106 -5.01 1.00 15.97
CA TYR A 106 -6.26 1.73 15.85
C TYR A 106 -6.00 3.23 15.84
N SER A 107 -6.86 3.98 15.16
CA SER A 107 -6.87 5.43 15.30
C SER A 107 -7.16 5.79 16.76
N SER A 108 -6.46 6.79 17.30
CA SER A 108 -6.64 7.26 18.69
C SER A 108 -8.04 7.83 19.00
N GLY A 109 -8.96 7.84 18.03
CA GLY A 109 -10.32 8.36 18.13
C GLY A 109 -11.37 7.42 18.74
N LEU A 110 -11.03 6.21 19.18
CA LEU A 110 -11.90 5.46 20.10
C LEU A 110 -11.62 5.96 21.52
N GLY A 111 -12.29 7.06 21.87
CA GLY A 111 -12.21 7.69 23.18
C GLY A 111 -12.48 6.71 24.32
N LEU A 112 -11.56 6.70 25.28
CA LEU A 112 -11.94 6.74 26.69
C LEU A 112 -12.37 8.17 27.02
#